data_AF-A0A0A6UJ18-F1
#
_entry.id   AF-A0A0A6UJ18-F1
#
_cell.length_a   1.000
_cell.length_b   1.000
_cell.length_c   1.000
_cell.angle_alpha   90.00
_cell.angle_beta   90.00
_cell.angle_gamma   90.00
#
_symmetry.space_group_name_H-M   'P 1'
#
loop_
_entity.id
_entity.type
_entity.pdbx_description
1 polymer ?
#
loop_
_entity_poly.entity_id
_entity_poly.type
_entity_poly.pdbx_seq_one_letter_code
_entity_poly.pdbx_strand_id
1 'polypeptide(L)'
;MSDRGLVPARPPQAWELGTLALLLAAGGTGVLSALLLTAHIAIAFQLITDDLVMSGPLNWYVEYETVIAGLNLLFLLSCLFGLLVWRKRTAAITRGYTADPAHLTQHWTLAAWNMAFVVSLVIRFFLAPKVVDSTATLRRAVEVSAVQNAVRVAGIAVLVTGILIIAARVRHAFATSGVWELGRPGRRSAGFQQVAPAVVPTLPDPVARTASTAIPLTVTAPLTATAPLTASPTATAPAETAVAERAVEQGPEERK
;
A
#
# COMPACT_ATOMS: atom_id res chain seq x y z
N MET A 1 1.19 -42.56 27.11
CA MET A 1 0.73 -42.85 25.74
C MET A 1 0.74 -41.54 24.97
N SER A 2 1.84 -41.27 24.28
CA SER A 2 1.97 -40.08 23.43
C SER A 2 1.34 -40.45 22.09
N ASP A 3 0.14 -39.94 21.84
CA ASP A 3 -0.51 -39.98 20.54
C ASP A 3 0.52 -39.52 19.51
N ARG A 4 1.00 -40.45 18.67
CA ARG A 4 2.01 -40.17 17.66
C ARG A 4 1.31 -39.33 16.61
N GLY A 5 1.45 -38.02 16.81
CA GLY A 5 0.65 -36.99 16.19
C GLY A 5 0.78 -37.04 14.69
N LEU A 6 -0.33 -37.42 14.04
CA LEU A 6 -0.55 -37.09 12.65
C LEU A 6 -0.51 -35.57 12.55
N VAL A 7 0.55 -35.03 11.95
CA VAL A 7 0.58 -33.61 11.60
C VAL A 7 -0.58 -33.36 10.63
N PRO A 8 -1.56 -32.52 11.00
CA PRO A 8 -2.69 -32.26 10.11
C PRO A 8 -2.18 -31.60 8.83
N ALA A 9 -2.56 -32.16 7.67
CA ALA A 9 -2.21 -31.65 6.34
C ALA A 9 -2.87 -30.30 6.00
N ARG A 10 -3.54 -29.66 6.96
CA ARG A 10 -4.26 -28.39 6.81
C ARG A 10 -3.81 -27.40 7.89
N PRO A 11 -3.66 -26.11 7.55
CA PRO A 11 -3.38 -25.09 8.55
C PRO A 11 -4.50 -25.00 9.62
N PRO A 12 -4.21 -24.48 10.82
CA PRO A 12 -5.21 -24.30 11.86
C PRO A 12 -6.41 -23.45 11.40
N GLN A 13 -7.63 -23.86 11.71
CA GLN A 13 -8.85 -23.13 11.32
C GLN A 13 -8.86 -21.66 11.78
N ALA A 14 -8.33 -21.39 12.98
CA ALA A 14 -8.21 -20.03 13.50
C ALA A 14 -7.34 -19.12 12.61
N TRP A 15 -6.33 -19.67 11.93
CA TRP A 15 -5.51 -18.92 10.98
C TRP A 15 -6.26 -18.65 9.68
N GLU A 16 -7.05 -19.61 9.18
CA GLU A 16 -7.89 -19.41 8.00
C GLU A 16 -8.94 -18.32 8.24
N LEU A 17 -9.62 -18.35 9.39
CA LEU A 17 -10.57 -17.30 9.80
C LEU A 17 -9.90 -15.93 9.91
N GLY A 18 -8.70 -15.87 10.51
CA GLY A 18 -7.94 -14.62 10.59
C GLY A 18 -7.55 -14.07 9.21
N THR A 19 -7.20 -14.95 8.27
CA THR A 19 -6.89 -14.58 6.88
C THR A 19 -8.13 -14.05 6.15
N LEU A 20 -9.27 -14.72 6.33
CA LEU A 20 -10.55 -14.29 5.74
C LEU A 20 -11.03 -12.96 6.33
N ALA A 21 -10.92 -12.77 7.65
CA ALA A 21 -11.25 -11.50 8.30
C ALA A 21 -10.38 -10.35 7.76
N LEU A 22 -9.07 -10.60 7.54
CA LEU A 22 -8.17 -9.61 6.97
C LEU A 22 -8.52 -9.28 5.51
N LEU A 23 -8.90 -10.29 4.71
CA LEU A 23 -9.35 -10.09 3.32
C LEU A 23 -10.66 -9.30 3.26
N LEU A 24 -11.61 -9.58 4.15
CA LEU A 24 -12.86 -8.81 4.25
C LEU A 24 -12.60 -7.36 4.67
N ALA A 25 -11.72 -7.14 5.66
CA ALA A 25 -11.34 -5.79 6.08
C ALA A 25 -10.65 -5.01 4.95
N ALA A 26 -9.71 -5.65 4.24
CA ALA A 26 -9.04 -5.05 3.09
C ALA A 26 -10.02 -4.77 1.95
N GLY A 27 -10.92 -5.72 1.65
CA GLY A 27 -11.98 -5.56 0.65
C GLY A 27 -12.92 -4.42 0.97
N GLY A 28 -13.41 -4.32 2.21
CA GLY A 28 -14.27 -3.23 2.66
C GLY A 28 -13.57 -1.87 2.58
N THR A 29 -12.30 -1.80 2.96
CA THR A 29 -11.48 -0.59 2.82
C THR A 29 -11.28 -0.21 1.34
N GLY A 30 -11.09 -1.21 0.48
CA GLY A 30 -10.96 -1.03 -0.97
C GLY A 30 -12.24 -0.49 -1.60
N VAL A 31 -13.40 -1.06 -1.25
CA VAL A 31 -14.72 -0.58 -1.71
C VAL A 31 -14.96 0.85 -1.25
N LEU A 32 -14.71 1.16 0.03
CA LEU A 32 -14.84 2.51 0.56
C LEU A 32 -13.94 3.50 -0.18
N SER A 33 -12.67 3.14 -0.41
CA SER A 33 -11.71 3.98 -1.14
C SER A 33 -12.12 4.18 -2.61
N ALA A 34 -12.70 3.16 -3.25
CA ALA A 34 -13.21 3.26 -4.62
C ALA A 34 -14.46 4.16 -4.70
N LEU A 35 -15.39 4.05 -3.75
CA LEU A 35 -16.55 4.95 -3.66
C LEU A 35 -16.11 6.41 -3.49
N LEU A 36 -15.14 6.64 -2.59
CA LEU A 36 -14.53 7.95 -2.41
C LEU A 36 -13.88 8.46 -3.70
N LEU A 37 -13.10 7.63 -4.38
CA LEU A 37 -12.49 7.99 -5.66
C LEU A 37 -13.55 8.43 -6.67
N THR A 38 -14.62 7.65 -6.84
CA THR A 38 -15.73 7.97 -7.75
C THR A 38 -16.41 9.28 -7.38
N ALA A 39 -16.64 9.55 -6.09
CA ALA A 39 -17.22 10.81 -5.62
C ALA A 39 -16.32 12.01 -5.98
N HIS A 40 -15.01 11.91 -5.76
CA HIS A 40 -14.08 12.99 -6.13
C HIS A 40 -14.03 13.21 -7.65
N ILE A 41 -14.04 12.14 -8.45
CA ILE A 41 -14.07 12.26 -9.92
C ILE A 41 -15.37 12.95 -10.36
N ALA A 42 -16.51 12.58 -9.76
CA ALA A 42 -17.79 13.22 -10.06
C ALA A 42 -17.80 14.71 -9.69
N ILE A 43 -17.26 15.08 -8.52
CA ILE A 43 -17.12 16.49 -8.11
C ILE A 43 -16.18 17.23 -9.07
N ALA A 44 -15.03 16.65 -9.41
CA ALA A 44 -14.09 17.26 -10.34
C ALA A 44 -14.72 17.50 -11.72
N PHE A 45 -15.53 16.55 -12.20
CA PHE A 45 -16.26 16.70 -13.45
C PHE A 45 -17.28 17.85 -13.38
N GLN A 46 -18.06 17.94 -12.30
CA GLN A 46 -19.03 19.03 -12.11
C GLN A 46 -18.35 20.41 -12.02
N LEU A 47 -17.19 20.50 -11.38
CA LEU A 47 -16.38 21.73 -11.32
C LEU A 47 -15.81 22.15 -12.68
N ILE A 48 -15.74 21.24 -13.66
CA ILE A 48 -15.29 21.55 -15.02
C ILE A 48 -16.45 22.01 -15.90
N THR A 49 -17.67 21.50 -15.65
CA THR A 49 -18.86 21.80 -16.47
C THR A 49 -19.61 23.07 -16.03
N ASP A 50 -19.18 23.72 -14.94
CA ASP A 50 -19.86 24.87 -14.30
C ASP A 50 -21.35 24.61 -13.95
N ASP A 51 -21.77 23.34 -13.94
CA ASP A 51 -23.11 22.91 -13.55
C ASP A 51 -23.10 22.67 -12.03
N LEU A 52 -23.61 23.64 -11.29
CA LEU A 52 -23.60 23.64 -9.81
C LEU A 52 -24.67 22.72 -9.21
N VAL A 53 -25.48 22.03 -10.01
CA VAL A 53 -26.53 21.14 -9.50
C VAL A 53 -25.92 19.80 -9.09
N MET A 54 -25.44 19.73 -7.85
CA MET A 54 -24.99 18.48 -7.23
C MET A 54 -26.17 17.58 -6.85
N SER A 55 -26.03 16.28 -7.10
CA SER A 55 -27.01 15.30 -6.64
C SER A 55 -27.02 15.20 -5.11
N GLY A 56 -28.19 14.87 -4.52
CA GLY A 56 -28.33 14.74 -3.06
C GLY A 56 -27.25 13.89 -2.37
N PRO A 57 -26.88 12.71 -2.90
CA PRO A 57 -25.79 11.91 -2.33
C PRO A 57 -24.41 12.60 -2.37
N LEU A 58 -24.14 13.42 -3.39
CA LEU A 58 -22.89 14.13 -3.53
C LEU A 58 -22.81 15.32 -2.55
N ASN A 59 -23.93 16.02 -2.33
CA ASN A 59 -24.02 17.04 -1.29
C ASN A 59 -23.80 16.46 0.12
N TRP A 60 -24.45 15.34 0.43
CA TRP A 60 -24.22 14.62 1.69
C TRP A 60 -22.74 14.23 1.84
N TYR A 61 -22.12 13.74 0.76
CA TYR A 61 -20.70 13.39 0.77
C TYR A 61 -19.80 14.61 1.10
N VAL A 62 -20.05 15.75 0.46
CA VAL A 62 -19.28 16.99 0.71
C VAL A 62 -19.44 17.47 2.16
N GLU A 63 -20.67 17.41 2.70
CA GLU A 63 -20.96 17.78 4.09
C GLU A 63 -20.17 16.92 5.10
N TYR A 64 -20.04 15.62 4.84
CA TYR A 64 -19.36 14.67 5.72
C TYR A 64 -17.96 14.26 5.27
N GLU A 65 -17.35 14.97 4.31
CA GLU A 65 -16.10 14.57 3.66
C GLU A 65 -14.99 14.29 4.69
N THR A 66 -14.84 15.19 5.67
CA THR A 66 -13.80 15.08 6.71
C THR A 66 -14.01 13.83 7.57
N VAL A 67 -15.25 13.52 7.94
CA VAL A 67 -15.60 12.35 8.75
C VAL A 67 -15.33 11.06 7.97
N ILE A 68 -15.76 11.00 6.71
CA ILE A 68 -15.57 9.83 5.85
C ILE A 68 -14.08 9.62 5.54
N ALA A 69 -13.32 10.68 5.29
CA ALA A 69 -11.88 10.63 5.10
C ALA A 69 -11.14 10.12 6.35
N GLY A 70 -11.55 10.58 7.54
CA GLY A 70 -11.05 10.10 8.83
C GLY A 70 -11.37 8.61 9.05
N LEU A 71 -12.59 8.19 8.71
CA LEU A 71 -13.02 6.79 8.79
C LEU A 71 -12.20 5.90 7.84
N ASN A 72 -11.98 6.33 6.59
CA ASN A 72 -11.16 5.59 5.63
C ASN A 72 -9.70 5.44 6.12
N LEU A 73 -9.15 6.50 6.74
CA LEU A 73 -7.83 6.42 7.35
C LEU A 73 -7.79 5.41 8.51
N LEU A 74 -8.82 5.40 9.36
CA LEU A 74 -8.93 4.43 10.46
C LEU A 74 -9.02 2.98 9.96
N PHE A 75 -9.77 2.75 8.87
CA PHE A 75 -9.83 1.45 8.21
C PHE A 75 -8.47 1.01 7.65
N LEU A 76 -7.74 1.92 7.01
CA LEU A 76 -6.37 1.66 6.54
C LEU A 76 -5.41 1.31 7.68
N LEU A 77 -5.46 2.05 8.79
CA LEU A 77 -4.65 1.76 9.98
C LEU A 77 -5.03 0.41 10.60
N SER A 78 -6.31 0.08 10.63
CA SER A 78 -6.80 -1.21 11.11
C SER A 78 -6.32 -2.36 10.21
N CYS A 79 -6.30 -2.17 8.88
CA CYS A 79 -5.71 -3.13 7.95
C CYS A 79 -4.20 -3.29 8.19
N LEU A 80 -3.47 -2.19 8.44
CA LEU A 80 -2.04 -2.23 8.77
C LEU A 80 -1.78 -3.05 10.03
N PHE A 81 -2.51 -2.75 11.11
CA PHE A 81 -2.36 -3.48 12.36
C PHE A 81 -2.76 -4.95 12.20
N GLY A 82 -3.89 -5.22 11.54
CA GLY A 82 -4.36 -6.57 11.24
C GLY A 82 -3.32 -7.37 10.45
N LEU A 83 -2.68 -6.77 9.45
CA LEU A 83 -1.62 -7.38 8.66
C LEU A 83 -0.38 -7.70 9.50
N LEU A 84 0.05 -6.80 10.39
CA LEU A 84 1.19 -7.03 11.27
C LEU A 84 0.93 -8.18 12.25
N VAL A 85 -0.25 -8.21 12.86
CA VAL A 85 -0.67 -9.29 13.77
C VAL A 85 -0.79 -10.61 13.01
N TRP A 86 -1.43 -10.60 11.84
CA TRP A 86 -1.56 -11.77 10.98
C TRP A 86 -0.20 -12.33 10.55
N ARG A 87 0.75 -11.46 10.18
CA ARG A 87 2.11 -11.86 9.80
C ARG A 87 2.87 -12.50 10.96
N LYS A 88 2.79 -11.90 12.16
CA LYS A 88 3.40 -12.48 13.38
C LYS A 88 2.82 -13.86 13.70
N ARG A 89 1.49 -14.00 13.62
CA ARG A 89 0.81 -15.29 13.85
C ARG A 89 1.16 -16.33 12.79
N THR A 90 1.21 -15.93 11.52
CA THR A 90 1.59 -16.82 10.42
C THR A 90 3.01 -17.34 10.61
N ALA A 91 3.98 -16.47 10.94
CA ALA A 91 5.35 -16.85 11.22
C ALA A 91 5.48 -17.76 12.46
N ALA A 92 4.66 -17.55 13.50
CA ALA A 92 4.67 -18.41 14.67
C ALA A 92 4.16 -19.83 14.35
N ILE A 93 3.11 -19.94 13.53
CA ILE A 93 2.52 -21.20 13.12
C ILE A 93 3.44 -21.98 12.17
N THR A 94 4.17 -21.30 11.28
CA THR A 94 5.02 -21.97 10.28
C THR A 94 6.40 -22.39 10.79
N ARG A 95 6.86 -21.90 11.95
CA ARG A 95 8.18 -22.23 12.54
C ARG A 95 8.45 -23.72 12.69
N GLY A 96 7.42 -24.54 12.92
CA GLY A 96 7.57 -25.99 13.08
C GLY A 96 7.58 -26.78 11.76
N TYR A 97 7.21 -26.16 10.63
CA TYR A 97 6.93 -26.88 9.38
C TYR A 97 7.89 -26.55 8.25
N THR A 98 8.64 -25.45 8.35
CA THR A 98 9.65 -25.05 7.36
C THR A 98 10.94 -24.64 8.06
N ALA A 99 12.07 -24.91 7.42
CA ALA A 99 13.38 -24.46 7.88
C ALA A 99 13.51 -22.93 7.86
N ASP A 100 12.78 -22.25 6.96
CA ASP A 100 12.75 -20.79 6.86
C ASP A 100 11.31 -20.25 6.81
N PRO A 101 10.70 -19.97 7.98
CA PRO A 101 9.37 -19.38 8.07
C PRO A 101 9.32 -17.92 7.62
N ALA A 102 10.45 -17.21 7.63
CA ALA A 102 10.50 -15.81 7.22
C ALA A 102 10.28 -15.69 5.71
N HIS A 103 10.93 -16.56 4.92
CA HIS A 103 10.82 -16.55 3.46
C HIS A 103 9.38 -16.78 2.96
N LEU A 104 8.60 -17.61 3.66
CA LEU A 104 7.18 -17.84 3.31
C LEU A 104 6.32 -16.56 3.42
N THR A 105 6.64 -15.69 4.36
CA THR A 105 5.88 -14.45 4.62
C THR A 105 6.47 -13.22 3.94
N GLN A 106 7.66 -13.33 3.35
CA GLN A 106 8.30 -12.25 2.61
C GLN A 106 7.78 -12.26 1.17
N HIS A 107 7.00 -11.24 0.82
CA HIS A 107 6.57 -11.00 -0.55
C HIS A 107 6.68 -9.51 -0.87
N TRP A 108 7.14 -9.18 -2.07
CA TRP A 108 7.36 -7.79 -2.50
C TRP A 108 6.08 -6.96 -2.46
N THR A 109 4.91 -7.58 -2.60
CA THR A 109 3.60 -6.92 -2.51
C THR A 109 3.37 -6.25 -1.16
N LEU A 110 3.93 -6.79 -0.06
CA LEU A 110 3.83 -6.15 1.25
C LEU A 110 4.63 -4.85 1.31
N ALA A 111 5.82 -4.84 0.71
CA ALA A 111 6.62 -3.63 0.58
C ALA A 111 5.94 -2.60 -0.34
N ALA A 112 5.42 -3.06 -1.48
CA ALA A 112 4.68 -2.20 -2.42
C ALA A 112 3.43 -1.59 -1.76
N TRP A 113 2.67 -2.35 -0.98
CA TRP A 113 1.53 -1.84 -0.23
C TRP A 113 1.95 -0.82 0.85
N ASN A 114 3.01 -1.10 1.61
CA ASN A 114 3.54 -0.13 2.59
C ASN A 114 3.96 1.18 1.91
N MET A 115 4.62 1.09 0.75
CA MET A 115 5.01 2.26 -0.02
C MET A 115 3.78 3.02 -0.52
N ALA A 116 2.77 2.34 -1.06
CA ALA A 116 1.51 2.97 -1.46
C ALA A 116 0.80 3.66 -0.27
N PHE A 117 0.80 3.03 0.91
CA PHE A 117 0.27 3.63 2.13
C PHE A 117 1.04 4.91 2.51
N VAL A 118 2.37 4.86 2.57
CA VAL A 118 3.21 6.03 2.88
C VAL A 118 3.01 7.14 1.85
N VAL A 119 3.03 6.81 0.56
CA VAL A 119 2.76 7.77 -0.52
C VAL A 119 1.39 8.41 -0.35
N SER A 120 0.36 7.64 0.02
CA SER A 120 -0.97 8.20 0.27
C SER A 120 -1.00 9.17 1.46
N LEU A 121 -0.15 8.98 2.47
CA LEU A 121 0.01 9.93 3.57
C LEU A 121 0.78 11.17 3.13
N VAL A 122 1.84 10.99 2.35
CA VAL A 122 2.62 12.11 1.80
C VAL A 122 1.71 13.01 0.95
N ILE A 123 0.88 12.44 0.08
CA ILE A 123 -0.09 13.20 -0.71
C ILE A 123 -1.05 13.99 0.21
N ARG A 124 -1.59 13.35 1.25
CA ARG A 124 -2.49 14.01 2.23
C ARG A 124 -1.86 15.21 2.91
N PHE A 125 -0.64 15.06 3.41
CA PHE A 125 -0.03 16.04 4.31
C PHE A 125 0.79 17.11 3.59
N PHE A 126 1.33 16.79 2.41
CA PHE A 126 2.22 17.70 1.69
C PHE A 126 1.62 18.28 0.40
N LEU A 127 0.68 17.59 -0.24
CA LEU A 127 0.11 18.03 -1.53
C LEU A 127 -1.30 18.62 -1.38
N ALA A 128 -2.04 18.28 -0.32
CA ALA A 128 -3.37 18.83 -0.10
C ALA A 128 -3.29 20.33 0.25
N PRO A 129 -4.09 21.19 -0.41
CA PRO A 129 -4.20 22.60 -0.04
C PRO A 129 -4.67 22.73 1.41
N LYS A 130 -4.02 23.59 2.20
CA LYS A 130 -4.40 23.83 3.60
C LYS A 130 -5.60 24.78 3.72
N VAL A 131 -5.78 25.66 2.74
CA VAL A 131 -6.83 26.65 2.69
C VAL A 131 -7.45 26.60 1.30
N VAL A 132 -8.78 26.63 1.24
CA VAL A 132 -9.56 26.54 0.00
C VAL A 132 -10.34 27.85 -0.16
N ASP A 133 -9.68 28.83 -0.76
CA ASP A 133 -10.21 30.21 -0.89
C ASP A 133 -10.79 30.49 -2.28
N SER A 134 -10.59 29.60 -3.24
CA SER A 134 -11.03 29.76 -4.64
C SER A 134 -11.48 28.43 -5.28
N THR A 135 -12.25 28.54 -6.36
CA THR A 135 -12.66 27.39 -7.19
C THR A 135 -11.46 26.62 -7.74
N ALA A 136 -10.40 27.31 -8.15
CA ALA A 136 -9.16 26.70 -8.62
C ALA A 136 -8.47 25.87 -7.52
N THR A 137 -8.40 26.40 -6.29
CA THR A 137 -7.85 25.67 -5.13
C THR A 137 -8.72 24.49 -4.72
N LEU A 138 -10.05 24.61 -4.84
CA LEU A 138 -10.98 23.52 -4.58
C LEU A 138 -10.79 22.39 -5.58
N ARG A 139 -10.75 22.71 -6.88
CA ARG A 139 -10.49 21.73 -7.94
C ARG A 139 -9.19 20.97 -7.69
N ARG A 140 -8.11 21.69 -7.37
CA ARG A 140 -6.82 21.07 -7.05
C ARG A 140 -6.92 20.16 -5.81
N ALA A 141 -7.65 20.56 -4.78
CA ALA A 141 -7.86 19.72 -3.60
C ALA A 141 -8.58 18.41 -3.97
N VAL A 142 -9.63 18.49 -4.78
CA VAL A 142 -10.40 17.33 -5.26
C VAL A 142 -9.53 16.41 -6.12
N GLU A 143 -8.74 16.95 -7.05
CA GLU A 143 -7.82 16.16 -7.89
C GLU A 143 -6.75 15.45 -7.04
N VAL A 144 -6.17 16.14 -6.06
CA VAL A 144 -5.20 15.54 -5.13
C VAL A 144 -5.84 14.41 -4.31
N SER A 145 -7.05 14.62 -3.79
CA SER A 145 -7.79 13.58 -3.06
C SER A 145 -8.17 12.40 -3.96
N ALA A 146 -8.50 12.63 -5.23
CA ALA A 146 -8.74 11.57 -6.21
C ALA A 146 -7.46 10.74 -6.45
N VAL A 147 -6.33 11.38 -6.73
CA VAL A 147 -5.04 10.69 -6.89
C VAL A 147 -4.68 9.90 -5.63
N GLN A 148 -4.89 10.48 -4.45
CA GLN A 148 -4.65 9.80 -3.18
C GLN A 148 -5.49 8.52 -3.05
N ASN A 149 -6.80 8.60 -3.34
CA ASN A 149 -7.68 7.43 -3.27
C ASN A 149 -7.36 6.39 -4.35
N ALA A 150 -6.95 6.81 -5.55
CA ALA A 150 -6.48 5.90 -6.58
C ALA A 150 -5.24 5.11 -6.13
N VAL A 151 -4.25 5.78 -5.53
CA VAL A 151 -3.07 5.12 -4.96
C VAL A 151 -3.47 4.13 -3.84
N ARG A 152 -4.43 4.51 -2.99
CA ARG A 152 -4.95 3.62 -1.92
C ARG A 152 -5.63 2.39 -2.50
N VAL A 153 -6.51 2.53 -3.49
CA VAL A 153 -7.19 1.40 -4.16
C VAL A 153 -6.16 0.47 -4.81
N ALA A 154 -5.19 1.02 -5.54
CA ALA A 154 -4.11 0.24 -6.15
C ALA A 154 -3.28 -0.50 -5.09
N GLY A 155 -2.93 0.18 -4.00
CA GLY A 155 -2.24 -0.42 -2.86
C GLY A 155 -3.05 -1.58 -2.25
N ILE A 156 -4.34 -1.38 -2.00
CA ILE A 156 -5.22 -2.41 -1.41
C ILE A 156 -5.33 -3.62 -2.35
N ALA A 157 -5.44 -3.41 -3.66
CA ALA A 157 -5.43 -4.52 -4.62
C ALA A 157 -4.14 -5.34 -4.52
N VAL A 158 -2.98 -4.67 -4.48
CA VAL A 158 -1.66 -5.31 -4.28
C VAL A 158 -1.60 -6.06 -2.94
N LEU A 159 -2.17 -5.50 -1.87
CA LEU A 159 -2.25 -6.14 -0.56
C LEU A 159 -3.06 -7.44 -0.62
N VAL A 160 -4.26 -7.41 -1.20
CA VAL A 160 -5.14 -8.58 -1.33
C VAL A 160 -4.44 -9.68 -2.12
N THR A 161 -3.83 -9.35 -3.26
CA THR A 161 -3.02 -10.30 -4.04
C THR A 161 -1.88 -10.90 -3.19
N GLY A 162 -1.18 -10.06 -2.42
CA GLY A 162 -0.13 -10.50 -1.51
C GLY A 162 -0.60 -11.49 -0.45
N ILE A 163 -1.72 -11.19 0.21
CA ILE A 163 -2.32 -12.07 1.24
C ILE A 163 -2.71 -13.42 0.62
N LEU A 164 -3.33 -13.42 -0.57
CA LEU A 164 -3.74 -14.65 -1.25
C LEU A 164 -2.54 -15.51 -1.64
N ILE A 165 -1.47 -14.91 -2.18
CA ILE A 165 -0.24 -15.63 -2.54
C ILE A 165 0.41 -16.25 -1.29
N ILE A 166 0.56 -15.48 -0.22
CA ILE A 166 1.15 -15.99 1.03
C ILE A 166 0.26 -17.10 1.61
N ALA A 167 -1.06 -16.92 1.60
CA ALA A 167 -1.99 -17.94 2.09
C ALA A 167 -1.88 -19.25 1.30
N ALA A 168 -1.75 -19.18 -0.04
CA ALA A 168 -1.52 -20.33 -0.89
C ALA A 168 -0.17 -21.02 -0.58
N ARG A 169 0.91 -20.23 -0.41
CA ARG A 169 2.24 -20.76 -0.02
C ARG A 169 2.21 -21.48 1.31
N VAL A 170 1.52 -20.91 2.31
CA VAL A 170 1.36 -21.55 3.63
C VAL A 170 0.58 -22.85 3.49
N ARG A 171 -0.56 -22.86 2.79
CA ARG A 171 -1.33 -24.09 2.56
C ARG A 171 -0.50 -25.17 1.86
N HIS A 172 0.28 -24.79 0.85
CA HIS A 172 1.18 -25.70 0.16
C HIS A 172 2.26 -26.26 1.09
N ALA A 173 2.86 -25.42 1.95
CA ALA A 173 3.85 -25.86 2.93
C ALA A 173 3.28 -26.94 3.88
N PHE A 174 2.07 -26.71 4.43
CA PHE A 174 1.37 -27.69 5.27
C PHE A 174 1.03 -28.99 4.54
N ALA A 175 0.57 -28.90 3.29
CA ALA A 175 0.26 -30.07 2.48
C ALA A 175 1.53 -30.91 2.21
N THR A 176 2.66 -30.26 1.90
CA THR A 176 3.91 -30.97 1.67
C THR A 176 4.51 -31.59 2.94
N SER A 177 4.48 -30.89 4.08
CA SER A 177 5.05 -31.40 5.34
C SER A 177 4.32 -32.64 5.86
N GLY A 178 2.99 -32.71 5.69
CA GLY A 178 2.22 -33.89 6.09
C GLY A 178 2.53 -35.16 5.29
N VAL A 179 3.00 -35.03 4.04
CA VAL A 179 3.33 -36.18 3.18
C VAL A 179 4.68 -36.80 3.55
N TRP A 180 5.65 -35.99 4.01
CA TRP A 180 7.00 -36.48 4.35
C TRP A 180 7.02 -37.41 5.57
N GLU A 181 6.06 -37.29 6.49
CA GLU A 181 5.97 -38.16 7.68
C GLU A 181 5.31 -39.52 7.38
N LEU A 182 4.35 -39.57 6.46
CA LEU A 182 3.66 -40.80 6.07
C LEU A 182 4.47 -41.68 5.10
N GLY A 183 5.41 -41.09 4.34
CA GLY A 183 6.19 -41.78 3.31
C GLY A 183 7.52 -42.40 3.76
N ARG A 184 7.94 -42.26 5.04
CA ARG A 184 9.16 -42.88 5.57
C ARG A 184 8.83 -43.98 6.58
N PRO A 185 8.55 -45.22 6.15
CA PRO A 185 8.64 -46.37 7.03
C PRO A 185 10.12 -46.56 7.40
N GLY A 186 10.54 -46.08 8.58
CA GLY A 186 11.79 -46.54 9.20
C GLY A 186 12.94 -45.55 9.36
N ARG A 187 12.79 -44.25 9.04
CA ARG A 187 13.76 -43.26 9.54
C ARG A 187 13.37 -42.83 10.95
N ARG A 188 13.51 -43.78 11.89
CA ARG A 188 13.62 -43.49 13.32
C ARG A 188 14.53 -42.26 13.45
N SER A 189 14.03 -41.25 14.13
CA SER A 189 14.79 -40.18 14.75
C SER A 189 15.79 -40.79 15.74
N ALA A 190 16.86 -41.38 15.23
CA ALA A 190 18.07 -41.62 15.98
C ALA A 190 18.82 -40.28 16.01
N GLY A 191 18.55 -39.48 17.04
CA GLY A 191 19.23 -38.22 17.32
C GLY A 191 18.86 -37.10 16.33
N PHE A 192 18.35 -35.95 16.77
CA PHE A 192 19.17 -34.98 17.49
C PHE A 192 20.54 -35.50 17.94
N GLN A 193 21.37 -35.88 16.96
CA GLN A 193 22.79 -35.69 17.11
C GLN A 193 22.96 -34.17 17.03
N GLN A 194 22.85 -33.56 18.21
CA GLN A 194 23.57 -32.34 18.52
C GLN A 194 25.01 -32.61 18.10
N VAL A 195 25.35 -32.24 16.86
CA VAL A 195 26.73 -32.23 16.41
C VAL A 195 27.38 -31.21 17.33
N ALA A 196 28.11 -31.71 18.33
CA ALA A 196 29.06 -30.95 19.09
C ALA A 196 29.87 -30.12 18.09
N PRO A 197 30.16 -28.83 18.38
CA PRO A 197 31.00 -28.04 17.50
C PRO A 197 32.29 -28.83 17.29
N ALA A 198 32.48 -29.33 16.07
CA ALA A 198 33.75 -29.88 15.67
C ALA A 198 34.74 -28.73 15.87
N VAL A 199 35.63 -28.91 16.84
CA VAL A 199 36.85 -28.15 16.97
C VAL A 199 37.53 -28.28 15.62
N VAL A 200 37.33 -27.27 14.77
CA VAL A 200 38.07 -27.11 13.53
C VAL A 200 39.53 -26.96 13.97
N PRO A 201 40.43 -27.87 13.59
CA PRO A 201 41.84 -27.63 13.79
C PRO A 201 42.18 -26.38 13.01
N THR A 202 42.64 -25.35 13.71
CA THR A 202 43.22 -24.13 13.16
C THR A 202 44.28 -24.54 12.14
N LEU A 203 43.95 -24.43 10.86
CA LEU A 203 44.93 -24.55 9.79
C LEU A 203 45.72 -23.22 9.77
N PRO A 204 47.06 -23.26 9.83
CA PRO A 204 47.86 -22.04 9.73
C PRO A 204 47.68 -21.36 8.37
N ASP A 205 47.54 -20.04 8.41
CA ASP A 205 47.51 -19.12 7.27
C ASP A 205 48.60 -19.43 6.23
N PRO A 206 48.23 -19.53 4.94
CA PRO A 206 49.09 -19.16 3.84
C PRO A 206 48.67 -17.78 3.32
N VAL A 207 49.37 -16.78 3.84
CA VAL A 207 49.95 -15.64 3.11
C VAL A 207 49.53 -15.48 1.63
N ALA A 208 48.95 -14.31 1.35
CA ALA A 208 49.00 -13.58 0.09
C ALA A 208 48.41 -14.24 -1.18
N ARG A 209 47.27 -13.70 -1.63
CA ARG A 209 47.23 -13.18 -3.00
C ARG A 209 46.20 -12.06 -3.18
N THR A 210 46.72 -10.84 -3.15
CA THR A 210 46.23 -9.66 -3.86
C THR A 210 46.03 -9.97 -5.35
N ALA A 211 44.81 -9.81 -5.85
CA ALA A 211 44.42 -9.51 -7.23
C ALA A 211 42.89 -9.34 -7.23
N SER A 212 42.32 -8.17 -6.96
CA SER A 212 42.21 -7.03 -7.87
C SER A 212 42.08 -7.44 -9.34
N THR A 213 40.92 -7.98 -9.71
CA THR A 213 40.45 -7.97 -11.09
C THR A 213 39.22 -7.09 -11.13
N ALA A 214 39.45 -5.78 -11.32
CA ALA A 214 38.40 -4.84 -11.67
C ALA A 214 37.84 -5.25 -13.04
N ILE A 215 36.54 -5.51 -13.11
CA ILE A 215 35.81 -5.67 -14.36
C ILE A 215 35.41 -4.26 -14.82
N PRO A 216 35.95 -3.73 -15.94
CA PRO A 216 35.44 -2.49 -16.49
C PRO A 216 34.09 -2.75 -17.16
N LEU A 217 33.00 -2.38 -16.46
CA LEU A 217 31.69 -2.26 -17.10
C LEU A 217 31.73 -1.06 -18.04
N THR A 218 31.90 -1.35 -19.33
CA THR A 218 31.75 -0.37 -20.41
C THR A 218 30.27 -0.05 -20.55
N VAL A 219 29.84 1.09 -20.01
CA VAL A 219 28.50 1.63 -20.22
C VAL A 219 28.51 2.37 -21.56
N THR A 220 28.11 1.68 -22.62
CA THR A 220 27.80 2.33 -23.90
C THR A 220 26.43 3.00 -23.77
N ALA A 221 26.43 4.30 -23.46
CA ALA A 221 25.22 5.11 -23.47
C ALA A 221 24.76 5.33 -24.93
N PRO A 222 23.50 5.03 -25.28
CA PRO A 222 22.94 5.47 -26.56
C PRO A 222 22.70 6.99 -26.52
N LEU A 223 23.37 7.69 -27.43
CA LEU A 223 23.01 9.06 -27.84
C LEU A 223 21.57 9.04 -28.36
N THR A 224 20.63 9.55 -27.59
CA THR A 224 19.31 9.92 -28.09
C THR A 224 19.30 11.42 -28.34
N ALA A 225 19.15 11.77 -29.61
CA ALA A 225 19.22 13.09 -30.18
C ALA A 225 18.26 14.08 -29.49
N THR A 226 18.82 15.24 -29.13
CA THR A 226 18.10 16.45 -28.76
C THR A 226 17.32 16.96 -29.97
N ALA A 227 15.98 16.89 -29.93
CA ALA A 227 15.14 17.62 -30.88
C ALA A 227 15.09 19.11 -30.48
N PRO A 228 15.19 20.04 -31.45
CA PRO A 228 15.16 21.48 -31.17
C PRO A 228 13.75 21.94 -30.76
N LEU A 229 13.73 22.83 -29.75
CA LEU A 229 12.58 23.60 -29.30
C LEU A 229 12.01 24.45 -30.46
N THR A 230 10.85 24.07 -30.96
CA THR A 230 10.02 24.96 -31.77
C THR A 230 9.30 25.91 -30.81
N ALA A 231 9.86 27.12 -30.66
CA ALA A 231 9.19 28.24 -30.02
C ALA A 231 7.89 28.54 -30.78
N SER A 232 6.79 28.67 -30.04
CA SER A 232 5.51 29.15 -30.57
C SER A 232 5.07 30.41 -29.80
N PRO A 233 4.45 31.37 -30.51
CA PRO A 233 4.53 32.78 -30.19
C PRO A 233 3.56 33.25 -29.11
N THR A 234 4.05 34.26 -28.39
CA THR A 234 3.32 35.27 -27.64
C THR A 234 2.06 35.75 -28.39
N ALA A 235 0.89 35.56 -27.78
CA ALA A 235 -0.33 36.30 -28.06
C ALA A 235 -0.76 36.97 -26.73
N THR A 236 -0.41 38.24 -26.56
CA THR A 236 -1.29 39.41 -26.74
C THR A 236 -2.48 39.41 -25.79
N ALA A 237 -2.30 40.14 -24.69
CA ALA A 237 -3.37 40.58 -23.80
C ALA A 237 -4.31 41.58 -24.52
N PRO A 238 -5.61 41.57 -24.20
CA PRO A 238 -6.43 42.76 -24.33
C PRO A 238 -6.96 43.26 -22.98
N ALA A 239 -6.70 44.56 -22.77
CA ALA A 239 -7.65 45.57 -22.28
C ALA A 239 -8.34 45.34 -20.93
N GLU A 240 -7.67 45.85 -19.89
CA GLU A 240 -8.17 46.98 -19.10
C GLU A 240 -9.57 47.48 -19.51
N THR A 241 -10.59 47.11 -18.74
CA THR A 241 -11.86 47.86 -18.70
C THR A 241 -12.11 48.23 -17.25
N ALA A 242 -11.69 49.44 -16.90
CA ALA A 242 -12.15 50.15 -15.72
C ALA A 242 -13.66 50.43 -15.88
N VAL A 243 -14.48 49.90 -14.99
CA VAL A 243 -15.88 50.31 -14.82
C VAL A 243 -16.12 50.60 -13.35
N ALA A 244 -16.09 51.91 -13.06
CA ALA A 244 -17.03 52.65 -12.23
C ALA A 244 -17.48 52.01 -10.91
N GLU A 245 -16.87 52.48 -9.82
CA GLU A 245 -17.51 53.43 -8.91
C GLU A 245 -19.05 53.38 -8.88
N ARG A 246 -19.61 52.64 -7.91
CA ARG A 246 -20.84 53.05 -7.23
C ARG A 246 -20.74 52.79 -5.74
N ALA A 247 -20.44 53.88 -5.04
CA ALA A 247 -20.81 54.07 -3.65
C ALA A 247 -22.32 53.84 -3.48
N VAL A 248 -22.70 52.94 -2.57
CA VAL A 248 -24.03 52.91 -1.97
C VAL A 248 -23.82 52.93 -0.46
N GLU A 249 -23.90 54.15 0.05
CA GLU A 249 -24.65 54.54 1.23
C GLU A 249 -24.57 53.66 2.49
N GLN A 250 -23.81 54.21 3.43
CA GLN A 250 -23.97 54.05 4.86
C GLN A 250 -25.43 54.20 5.28
N GLY A 251 -25.90 53.28 6.14
CA GLY A 251 -27.08 53.50 6.97
C GLY A 251 -26.82 52.96 8.38
N PRO A 252 -26.54 53.81 9.38
CA PRO A 252 -26.59 53.43 10.78
C PRO A 252 -28.03 53.65 11.28
N GLU A 253 -28.82 52.59 11.43
CA GLU A 253 -29.98 52.66 12.33
C GLU A 253 -29.54 52.15 13.72
N GLU A 254 -29.21 53.13 14.56
CA GLU A 254 -29.50 53.07 15.98
C GLU A 254 -30.97 52.67 16.19
N ARG A 255 -31.24 51.66 17.01
CA ARG A 255 -32.47 51.65 17.82
C ARG A 255 -32.23 50.95 19.15
N LYS A 256 -32.54 51.74 20.17
CA LYS A 256 -32.60 51.53 21.62
C LYS A 256 -33.08 50.16 22.09
#